data_AF-A0A6G6TKH4-F1
#
_entry.id   AF-A0A6G6TKH4-F1
#
_cell.length_a   1.000
_cell.length_b   1.000
_cell.length_c   1.000
_cell.angle_alpha   90.00
_cell.angle_beta   90.00
_cell.angle_gamma   90.00
#
_symmetry.space_group_name_H-M   'P 1'
#
loop_
_entity.id
_entity.type
_entity.pdbx_description
1 polymer ?
#
loop_
_entity_poly.entity_id
_entity_poly.type
_entity_poly.pdbx_seq_one_letter_code
_entity_poly.pdbx_strand_id
1 'polypeptide(L)'
;MSLSRYCFIKTPLFPFLNDFLVFIKFCLPFPLLFLLPKTRRKQLTLSYFIVCLYWFFSINSFSLLIIFSVLRFYLLMLSFFDADYFLLPNSLTYWLIFLGLLCNFTVYGLVPFNHAFYGFLGGVGLFYGIYLWGYFICQKCVLGFGDVKLFGAIGAWCGFEKLPYILLLGSFLGLSVYCAVLITTKDHIKKVAFGSCLSFSTLMVLGFNFSSCNFFN
;
A
#
# COMPACT_ATOMS: atom_id res chain seq x y z
N MET A 1 17.02 3.65 -32.76
CA MET A 1 15.74 4.06 -33.38
C MET A 1 14.59 3.52 -32.53
N SER A 2 13.91 4.43 -31.82
CA SER A 2 12.64 4.31 -31.06
C SER A 2 12.30 2.99 -30.32
N LEU A 3 12.86 2.79 -29.12
CA LEU A 3 12.26 1.94 -28.08
C LEU A 3 11.22 2.69 -27.21
N SER A 4 10.88 3.93 -27.57
CA SER A 4 9.94 4.80 -26.84
C SER A 4 8.45 4.60 -27.19
N ARG A 5 8.11 3.67 -28.10
CA ARG A 5 6.72 3.47 -28.58
C ARG A 5 6.02 2.22 -28.03
N TYR A 6 6.58 1.56 -27.01
CA TYR A 6 5.94 0.45 -26.30
C TYR A 6 5.52 0.80 -24.87
N CYS A 7 5.23 2.09 -24.59
CA CYS A 7 4.29 2.42 -23.52
C CYS A 7 2.89 2.08 -24.04
N PHE A 8 2.63 0.77 -24.08
CA PHE A 8 1.43 0.18 -24.67
C PHE A 8 0.21 0.90 -24.11
N ILE A 9 -0.54 1.49 -25.04
CA ILE A 9 -1.98 1.70 -24.94
C ILE A 9 -2.59 0.30 -24.73
N LYS A 10 -2.49 -0.24 -23.52
CA LYS A 10 -3.47 -1.17 -22.99
C LYS A 10 -4.38 -0.30 -22.17
N THR A 11 -5.57 -0.03 -22.70
CA THR A 11 -6.73 0.44 -21.94
C THR A 11 -6.64 -0.07 -20.50
N PRO A 12 -6.52 0.77 -19.47
CA PRO A 12 -6.17 0.33 -18.11
C PRO A 12 -7.19 -0.64 -17.50
N LEU A 13 -8.39 -0.71 -18.10
CA LEU A 13 -9.52 -1.53 -17.69
C LEU A 13 -9.38 -3.02 -18.06
N PHE A 14 -8.73 -3.34 -19.18
CA PHE A 14 -8.59 -4.73 -19.67
C PHE A 14 -7.52 -5.54 -18.88
N PRO A 15 -6.35 -4.97 -18.51
CA PRO A 15 -5.42 -5.59 -17.58
C PRO A 15 -6.03 -5.80 -16.19
N PHE A 16 -6.87 -4.86 -15.72
CA PHE A 16 -7.53 -4.95 -14.41
C PHE A 16 -8.43 -6.20 -14.31
N LEU A 17 -9.26 -6.48 -15.31
CA LEU A 17 -10.11 -7.68 -15.38
C LEU A 17 -9.30 -8.98 -15.50
N ASN A 18 -8.25 -8.99 -16.31
CA ASN A 18 -7.41 -10.17 -16.46
C ASN A 18 -6.60 -10.47 -15.19
N ASP A 19 -6.15 -9.43 -14.48
CA ASP A 19 -5.50 -9.59 -13.19
C ASP A 19 -6.50 -10.03 -12.09
N PHE A 20 -7.79 -9.63 -12.18
CA PHE A 20 -8.84 -10.10 -11.29
C PHE A 20 -9.12 -11.60 -11.47
N LEU A 21 -9.01 -12.12 -12.70
CA LEU A 21 -9.03 -13.57 -12.94
C LEU A 21 -7.80 -14.29 -12.36
N VAL A 22 -6.63 -13.64 -12.36
CA VAL A 22 -5.44 -14.17 -11.66
C VAL A 22 -5.63 -14.14 -10.13
N PHE A 23 -6.34 -13.14 -9.60
CA PHE A 23 -6.74 -13.08 -8.19
C PHE A 23 -7.57 -14.31 -7.77
N ILE A 24 -8.50 -14.76 -8.61
CA ILE A 24 -9.27 -16.00 -8.38
C ILE A 24 -8.36 -17.24 -8.44
N LYS A 25 -7.36 -17.24 -9.33
CA LYS A 25 -6.47 -18.39 -9.56
C LYS A 25 -5.38 -18.56 -8.50
N PHE A 26 -5.01 -17.49 -7.78
CA PHE A 26 -4.00 -17.50 -6.73
C PHE A 26 -4.67 -17.48 -5.35
N CYS A 27 -5.02 -18.68 -4.87
CA CYS A 27 -5.82 -18.91 -3.67
C CYS A 27 -5.18 -18.41 -2.35
N LEU A 28 -3.86 -18.16 -2.30
CA LEU A 28 -3.18 -17.57 -1.14
C LEU A 28 -1.96 -16.72 -1.55
N PRO A 29 -1.61 -15.66 -0.80
CA PRO A 29 -0.40 -14.85 -1.02
C PRO A 29 0.90 -15.59 -0.61
N PHE A 30 0.79 -16.73 0.07
CA PHE A 30 1.92 -17.48 0.63
C PHE A 30 3.03 -17.88 -0.37
N PRO A 31 2.74 -18.27 -1.63
CA PRO A 31 3.79 -18.63 -2.57
C PRO A 31 4.70 -17.46 -2.95
N LEU A 32 4.19 -16.21 -2.89
CA LEU A 32 4.99 -15.01 -3.18
C LEU A 32 6.06 -14.76 -2.11
N LEU A 33 5.80 -15.14 -0.85
CA LEU A 33 6.82 -15.07 0.20
C LEU A 33 8.08 -15.85 -0.18
N PHE A 34 7.92 -16.95 -0.93
CA PHE A 34 9.04 -17.80 -1.32
C PHE A 34 9.95 -17.18 -2.38
N LEU A 35 9.45 -16.16 -3.10
CA LEU A 35 10.16 -15.44 -4.16
C LEU A 35 11.21 -14.46 -3.60
N LEU A 36 11.07 -14.05 -2.33
CA LEU A 36 12.02 -13.20 -1.63
C LEU A 36 13.27 -13.99 -1.19
N PRO A 37 14.47 -13.38 -1.21
CA PRO A 37 15.69 -14.02 -0.74
C PRO A 37 15.60 -14.37 0.76
N LYS A 38 16.28 -15.44 1.18
CA LYS A 38 16.20 -15.98 2.56
C LYS A 38 16.46 -14.93 3.64
N THR A 39 17.36 -13.97 3.40
CA THR A 39 17.69 -12.86 4.31
C THR A 39 16.51 -11.90 4.49
N ARG A 40 15.89 -11.46 3.40
CA ARG A 40 14.71 -10.58 3.42
C ARG A 40 13.51 -11.24 4.11
N ARG A 41 13.30 -12.54 3.91
CA ARG A 41 12.24 -13.28 4.62
C ARG A 41 12.41 -13.23 6.13
N LYS A 42 13.64 -13.38 6.64
CA LYS A 42 13.94 -13.26 8.09
C LYS A 42 13.65 -11.85 8.61
N GLN A 43 14.05 -10.81 7.86
CA GLN A 43 13.77 -9.42 8.23
C GLN A 43 12.27 -9.11 8.23
N LEU A 44 11.52 -9.66 7.28
CA LEU A 44 10.09 -9.50 7.20
C LEU A 44 9.38 -10.18 8.38
N THR A 45 9.74 -11.42 8.70
CA THR A 45 9.16 -12.10 9.86
C THR A 45 9.47 -11.35 11.15
N LEU A 46 10.70 -10.86 11.31
CA LEU A 46 11.13 -10.16 12.52
C LEU A 46 10.42 -8.81 12.67
N SER A 47 10.35 -8.01 11.60
CA SER A 47 9.60 -6.74 11.60
C SER A 47 8.11 -6.96 11.86
N TYR A 48 7.51 -7.99 11.25
CA TYR A 48 6.13 -8.36 11.53
C TYR A 48 5.89 -8.69 13.00
N PHE A 49 6.76 -9.49 13.63
CA PHE A 49 6.65 -9.81 15.06
C PHE A 49 6.76 -8.56 15.94
N ILE A 50 7.72 -7.67 15.67
CA ILE A 50 7.89 -6.42 16.43
C ILE A 50 6.62 -5.55 16.35
N VAL A 51 6.10 -5.33 15.15
CA VAL A 51 4.90 -4.50 14.97
C VAL A 51 3.68 -5.18 15.59
N CYS A 52 3.59 -6.52 15.51
CA CYS A 52 2.53 -7.29 16.14
C CYS A 52 2.53 -7.11 17.66
N LEU A 53 3.70 -7.19 18.30
CA LEU A 53 3.88 -6.97 19.74
C LEU A 53 3.50 -5.55 20.15
N TYR A 54 3.94 -4.52 19.41
CA TYR A 54 3.61 -3.13 19.74
C TYR A 54 2.08 -2.89 19.82
N TRP A 55 1.32 -3.44 18.88
CA TRP A 55 -0.14 -3.26 18.87
C TRP A 55 -0.88 -4.21 19.80
N PHE A 56 -0.29 -5.35 20.16
CA PHE A 56 -0.87 -6.25 21.15
C PHE A 56 -1.05 -5.53 22.50
N PHE A 57 -0.11 -4.66 22.87
CA PHE A 57 -0.25 -3.81 24.05
C PHE A 57 -1.26 -2.68 23.89
N SER A 58 -1.56 -2.27 22.65
CA SER A 58 -2.39 -1.09 22.40
C SER A 58 -3.85 -1.42 22.15
N ILE A 59 -4.23 -2.64 21.75
CA ILE A 59 -5.61 -2.99 21.35
C ILE A 59 -6.17 -4.10 22.25
N ASN A 60 -7.25 -3.80 22.95
CA ASN A 60 -7.91 -4.74 23.87
C ASN A 60 -8.85 -5.74 23.17
N SER A 61 -9.34 -5.43 21.96
CA SER A 61 -10.29 -6.28 21.24
C SER A 61 -9.59 -7.28 20.31
N PHE A 62 -9.82 -8.59 20.53
CA PHE A 62 -9.25 -9.66 19.71
C PHE A 62 -9.62 -9.57 18.23
N SER A 63 -10.85 -9.16 17.89
CA SER A 63 -11.30 -9.03 16.49
C SER A 63 -10.49 -7.99 15.71
N LEU A 64 -10.35 -6.78 16.26
CA LEU A 64 -9.54 -5.71 15.69
C LEU A 64 -8.08 -6.14 15.55
N LEU A 65 -7.55 -6.85 16.56
CA LEU A 65 -6.16 -7.32 16.52
C LEU A 65 -5.89 -8.25 15.34
N ILE A 66 -6.80 -9.18 15.04
CA ILE A 66 -6.71 -10.08 13.88
C ILE A 66 -6.74 -9.28 12.57
N ILE A 67 -7.70 -8.36 12.44
CA ILE A 67 -7.87 -7.50 11.26
C ILE A 67 -6.59 -6.69 10.98
N PHE A 68 -6.04 -6.05 12.00
CA PHE A 68 -4.79 -5.30 11.89
C PHE A 68 -3.60 -6.18 11.58
N SER A 69 -3.55 -7.38 12.15
CA SER A 69 -2.48 -8.35 11.89
C SER A 69 -2.41 -8.71 10.41
N VAL A 70 -3.57 -8.99 9.81
CA VAL A 70 -3.69 -9.26 8.37
C VAL A 70 -3.26 -8.04 7.55
N LEU A 71 -3.83 -6.85 7.79
CA LEU A 71 -3.45 -5.63 7.06
C LEU A 71 -1.95 -5.35 7.11
N ARG A 72 -1.35 -5.49 8.30
CA ARG A 72 0.09 -5.27 8.51
C ARG A 72 0.95 -6.25 7.71
N PHE A 73 0.58 -7.53 7.71
CA PHE A 73 1.29 -8.54 6.95
C PHE A 73 1.35 -8.16 5.47
N TYR A 74 0.22 -7.77 4.87
CA TYR A 74 0.17 -7.36 3.47
C TYR A 74 0.96 -6.07 3.20
N LEU A 75 0.83 -5.03 4.04
CA LEU A 75 1.57 -3.78 3.85
C LEU A 75 3.08 -3.95 3.99
N LEU A 76 3.53 -4.76 4.95
CA LEU A 76 4.94 -5.13 5.11
C LEU A 76 5.43 -5.89 3.88
N MET A 77 4.70 -6.92 3.45
CA MET A 77 5.03 -7.66 2.23
C MET A 77 5.18 -6.74 1.03
N LEU A 78 4.22 -5.86 0.79
CA LEU A 78 4.26 -4.88 -0.30
C LEU A 78 5.46 -3.93 -0.19
N SER A 79 5.79 -3.45 1.03
CA SER A 79 6.97 -2.58 1.23
C SER A 79 8.30 -3.28 0.94
N PHE A 80 8.44 -4.56 1.29
CA PHE A 80 9.66 -5.30 1.00
C PHE A 80 9.83 -5.54 -0.51
N PHE A 81 8.74 -5.87 -1.20
CA PHE A 81 8.74 -6.00 -2.67
C PHE A 81 9.05 -4.67 -3.36
N ASP A 82 8.49 -3.57 -2.88
CA ASP A 82 8.74 -2.24 -3.43
C ASP A 82 10.19 -1.78 -3.18
N ALA A 83 10.75 -2.04 -1.99
CA ALA A 83 12.14 -1.70 -1.67
C ALA A 83 13.18 -2.50 -2.47
N ASP A 84 12.90 -3.76 -2.82
CA ASP A 84 13.83 -4.62 -3.57
C ASP A 84 13.68 -4.48 -5.08
N TYR A 85 12.44 -4.46 -5.58
CA TYR A 85 12.14 -4.59 -7.01
C TYR A 85 11.48 -3.35 -7.62
N PHE A 86 11.09 -2.35 -6.81
CA PHE A 86 10.30 -1.19 -7.24
C PHE A 86 9.01 -1.58 -8.00
N LEU A 87 8.47 -2.75 -7.69
CA LEU A 87 7.35 -3.39 -8.39
C LEU A 87 6.41 -4.00 -7.35
N LEU A 88 5.14 -3.57 -7.37
CA LEU A 88 4.12 -4.09 -6.47
C LEU A 88 3.38 -5.27 -7.13
N PRO A 89 3.41 -6.47 -6.55
CA PRO A 89 2.69 -7.61 -7.07
C PRO A 89 1.18 -7.39 -7.02
N ASN A 90 0.56 -7.42 -8.19
CA ASN A 90 -0.87 -7.19 -8.39
C ASN A 90 -1.75 -8.08 -7.48
N SER A 91 -1.43 -9.37 -7.34
CA SER A 91 -2.17 -10.31 -6.51
C SER A 91 -2.30 -9.85 -5.06
N LEU A 92 -1.20 -9.39 -4.45
CA LEU A 92 -1.20 -8.87 -3.07
C LEU A 92 -2.06 -7.61 -2.94
N THR A 93 -1.96 -6.68 -3.91
CA THR A 93 -2.76 -5.44 -3.88
C THR A 93 -4.27 -5.69 -4.02
N TYR A 94 -4.68 -6.64 -4.87
CA TYR A 94 -6.09 -7.00 -5.00
C TYR A 94 -6.63 -7.73 -3.78
N TRP A 95 -5.86 -8.64 -3.19
CA TRP A 95 -6.22 -9.25 -1.91
C TRP A 95 -6.37 -8.22 -0.81
N LEU A 96 -5.52 -7.20 -0.79
CA LEU A 96 -5.64 -6.10 0.16
C LEU A 96 -6.95 -5.31 -0.07
N ILE A 97 -7.30 -4.95 -1.30
CA ILE A 97 -8.58 -4.25 -1.60
C ILE A 97 -9.77 -5.12 -1.17
N PHE A 98 -9.76 -6.40 -1.57
CA PHE A 98 -10.86 -7.34 -1.29
C PHE A 98 -11.07 -7.53 0.21
N LEU A 99 -9.99 -7.78 0.96
CA LEU A 99 -10.05 -7.95 2.41
C LEU A 99 -10.51 -6.67 3.12
N GLY A 100 -10.12 -5.49 2.63
CA GLY A 100 -10.55 -4.21 3.21
C GLY A 100 -12.05 -3.97 3.05
N LEU A 101 -12.58 -4.19 1.85
CA LEU A 101 -14.01 -4.08 1.59
C LEU A 101 -14.82 -5.14 2.34
N LEU A 102 -14.34 -6.39 2.39
CA LEU A 102 -15.00 -7.48 3.11
C LEU A 102 -14.99 -7.23 4.62
N CYS A 103 -13.89 -6.72 5.17
CA CYS A 103 -13.81 -6.34 6.57
C CYS A 103 -14.80 -5.22 6.92
N ASN A 104 -14.87 -4.17 6.10
CA ASN A 104 -15.79 -3.04 6.32
C ASN A 104 -17.25 -3.36 6.00
N PHE A 105 -17.53 -4.50 5.36
CA PHE A 105 -18.88 -5.04 5.23
C PHE A 105 -19.36 -5.75 6.51
N THR A 106 -18.44 -6.27 7.34
CA THR A 106 -18.79 -6.94 8.60
C THR A 106 -19.04 -5.95 9.73
N VAL A 107 -19.72 -6.39 10.80
CA VAL A 107 -20.00 -5.60 12.02
C VAL A 107 -18.71 -5.12 12.71
N TYR A 108 -17.56 -5.76 12.43
CA TYR A 108 -16.25 -5.40 12.96
C TYR A 108 -15.46 -4.42 12.05
N GLY A 109 -16.13 -3.79 11.09
CA GLY A 109 -15.53 -2.82 10.18
C GLY A 109 -14.84 -1.66 10.90
N LEU A 110 -13.70 -1.23 10.37
CA LEU A 110 -12.95 -0.06 10.87
C LEU A 110 -13.70 1.25 10.58
N VAL A 111 -14.49 1.24 9.49
CA VAL A 111 -15.18 2.40 8.93
C VAL A 111 -16.50 1.89 8.29
N PRO A 112 -17.60 2.67 8.31
CA PRO A 112 -18.81 2.31 7.56
C PRO A 112 -18.52 2.04 6.08
N PHE A 113 -19.19 1.03 5.52
CA PHE A 113 -18.96 0.54 4.15
C PHE A 113 -18.95 1.66 3.09
N ASN A 114 -19.87 2.63 3.18
CA ASN A 114 -19.93 3.75 2.23
C ASN A 114 -18.63 4.55 2.21
N HIS A 115 -18.05 4.86 3.37
CA HIS A 115 -16.81 5.61 3.46
C HIS A 115 -15.60 4.78 3.00
N ALA A 116 -15.63 3.46 3.22
CA ALA A 116 -14.61 2.55 2.68
C ALA A 116 -14.66 2.48 1.14
N PHE A 117 -15.87 2.42 0.57
CA PHE A 117 -16.07 2.39 -0.89
C PHE A 117 -15.67 3.72 -1.55
N TYR A 118 -16.10 4.86 -0.99
CA TYR A 118 -15.65 6.17 -1.45
C TYR A 118 -14.16 6.40 -1.21
N GLY A 119 -13.59 5.82 -0.14
CA GLY A 119 -12.15 5.79 0.10
C GLY A 119 -11.41 5.05 -1.00
N PHE A 120 -11.87 3.86 -1.40
CA PHE A 120 -11.31 3.12 -2.52
C PHE A 120 -11.39 3.91 -3.83
N LEU A 121 -12.57 4.41 -4.19
CA LEU A 121 -12.78 5.19 -5.42
C LEU A 121 -11.97 6.48 -5.42
N GLY A 122 -11.96 7.21 -4.30
CA GLY A 122 -11.20 8.44 -4.13
C GLY A 122 -9.70 8.20 -4.19
N GLY A 123 -9.21 7.15 -3.52
CA GLY A 123 -7.79 6.78 -3.53
C GLY A 123 -7.31 6.43 -4.95
N VAL A 124 -8.00 5.51 -5.62
CA VAL A 124 -7.66 5.15 -7.02
C VAL A 124 -7.79 6.37 -7.92
N GLY A 125 -8.89 7.13 -7.81
CA GLY A 125 -9.16 8.30 -8.66
C GLY A 125 -8.12 9.41 -8.53
N LEU A 126 -7.71 9.75 -7.31
CA LEU A 126 -6.70 10.78 -7.05
C LEU A 126 -5.35 10.41 -7.68
N PHE A 127 -4.84 9.20 -7.37
CA PHE A 127 -3.54 8.76 -7.88
C PHE A 127 -3.55 8.51 -9.38
N TYR A 128 -4.68 8.01 -9.90
CA TYR A 128 -4.86 7.83 -11.34
C TYR A 128 -4.91 9.18 -12.07
N GLY A 129 -5.54 10.20 -11.48
CA GLY A 129 -5.52 11.56 -11.99
C GLY A 129 -4.10 12.14 -12.05
N ILE A 130 -3.31 11.98 -10.98
CA ILE A 130 -1.90 12.40 -10.95
C ILE A 130 -1.08 11.65 -12.00
N TYR A 131 -1.30 10.33 -12.14
CA TYR A 131 -0.64 9.51 -13.15
C TYR A 131 -0.94 10.01 -14.57
N LEU A 132 -2.21 10.26 -14.89
CA LEU A 132 -2.61 10.79 -16.19
C LEU A 132 -2.02 12.18 -16.44
N TRP A 133 -2.10 13.08 -15.45
CA TRP A 133 -1.62 14.44 -15.59
C TRP A 133 -0.10 14.49 -15.80
N GLY A 134 0.64 13.69 -15.03
CA GLY A 134 2.08 13.52 -15.21
C GLY A 134 2.44 12.89 -16.55
N TYR A 135 1.63 11.94 -17.04
CA TYR A 135 1.81 11.34 -18.36
C TYR A 135 1.63 12.38 -19.49
N PHE A 136 0.58 13.20 -19.41
CA PHE A 136 0.33 14.25 -20.41
C PHE A 136 1.42 15.31 -20.45
N ILE A 137 1.95 15.74 -19.31
CA ILE A 137 2.97 16.80 -19.24
C ILE A 137 4.36 16.26 -19.57
N CYS A 138 4.79 15.20 -18.89
CA CYS A 138 6.17 14.73 -18.96
C CYS A 138 6.41 13.72 -20.09
N GLN A 139 5.34 13.21 -20.72
CA GLN A 139 5.38 12.09 -21.69
C GLN A 139 6.16 10.87 -21.16
N LYS A 140 6.26 10.75 -19.84
CA LYS A 140 7.01 9.73 -19.10
C LYS A 140 6.16 9.30 -17.92
N CYS A 141 6.31 8.04 -17.52
CA CYS A 141 5.66 7.52 -16.32
C CYS A 141 6.28 8.16 -15.08
N VAL A 142 5.61 9.18 -14.54
CA VAL A 142 6.02 9.87 -13.30
C VAL A 142 5.77 9.00 -12.07
N LEU A 143 4.71 8.19 -12.11
CA LEU A 143 4.25 7.36 -11.01
C LEU A 143 4.06 5.90 -11.45
N GLY A 144 4.39 4.96 -10.57
CA GLY A 144 4.13 3.55 -10.80
C GLY A 144 2.63 3.23 -10.70
N PHE A 145 2.10 2.44 -11.63
CA PHE A 145 0.70 2.01 -11.56
C PHE A 145 0.40 1.15 -10.32
N GLY A 146 1.43 0.52 -9.74
CA GLY A 146 1.32 -0.21 -8.47
C GLY A 146 0.97 0.70 -7.29
N ASP A 147 1.52 1.92 -7.25
CA ASP A 147 1.27 2.88 -6.17
C ASP A 147 -0.20 3.34 -6.19
N VAL A 148 -0.78 3.52 -7.38
CA VAL A 148 -2.21 3.85 -7.57
C VAL A 148 -3.10 2.77 -6.95
N LYS A 149 -2.79 1.50 -7.19
CA LYS A 149 -3.55 0.37 -6.64
C LYS A 149 -3.38 0.26 -5.13
N LEU A 150 -2.15 0.43 -4.63
CA LEU A 150 -1.88 0.38 -3.20
C LEU A 150 -2.59 1.52 -2.45
N PHE A 151 -2.61 2.73 -3.00
CA PHE A 151 -3.32 3.85 -2.37
C PHE A 151 -4.85 3.65 -2.38
N GLY A 152 -5.40 3.10 -3.47
CA GLY A 152 -6.78 2.63 -3.50
C GLY A 152 -7.08 1.56 -2.45
N ALA A 153 -6.18 0.59 -2.30
CA ALA A 153 -6.29 -0.44 -1.26
C ALA A 153 -6.31 0.20 0.13
N ILE A 154 -5.38 1.09 0.44
CA ILE A 154 -5.37 1.83 1.71
C ILE A 154 -6.70 2.56 1.94
N GLY A 155 -7.26 3.17 0.90
CA GLY A 155 -8.57 3.83 0.95
C GLY A 155 -9.72 2.89 1.31
N ALA A 156 -9.68 1.65 0.82
CA ALA A 156 -10.67 0.63 1.17
C ALA A 156 -10.63 0.25 2.66
N TRP A 157 -9.47 0.38 3.32
CA TRP A 157 -9.31 0.05 4.74
C TRP A 157 -9.52 1.26 5.66
N CYS A 158 -8.90 2.40 5.32
CA CYS A 158 -8.85 3.58 6.17
C CYS A 158 -10.03 4.54 5.96
N GLY A 159 -10.77 4.39 4.85
CA GLY A 159 -11.80 5.32 4.43
C GLY A 159 -11.24 6.60 3.82
N PHE A 160 -12.13 7.41 3.26
CA PHE A 160 -11.78 8.63 2.52
C PHE A 160 -11.08 9.69 3.37
N GLU A 161 -11.53 9.89 4.61
CA GLU A 161 -11.06 10.99 5.48
C GLU A 161 -9.58 10.89 5.84
N LYS A 162 -9.04 9.67 5.97
CA LYS A 162 -7.66 9.44 6.39
C LYS A 162 -6.67 9.51 5.22
N LEU A 163 -7.14 9.41 3.97
CA LEU A 163 -6.29 9.37 2.78
C LEU A 163 -5.37 10.59 2.62
N PRO A 164 -5.84 11.84 2.80
CA PRO A 164 -4.97 13.01 2.66
C PRO A 164 -3.83 13.01 3.67
N TYR A 165 -4.10 12.60 4.91
CA TYR A 165 -3.09 12.51 5.97
C TYR A 165 -2.03 11.45 5.66
N ILE A 166 -2.46 10.28 5.16
CA ILE A 166 -1.56 9.20 4.77
C ILE A 166 -0.69 9.64 3.59
N LEU A 167 -1.27 10.29 2.58
CA LEU A 167 -0.52 10.84 1.45
C LEU A 167 0.52 11.86 1.90
N LEU A 168 0.13 12.80 2.76
CA LEU A 168 1.03 13.84 3.25
C LEU A 168 2.21 13.21 4.00
N LEU A 169 1.93 12.33 4.98
CA LEU A 169 2.98 11.64 5.72
C LEU A 169 3.85 10.75 4.82
N GLY A 170 3.26 10.03 3.88
CA GLY A 170 3.99 9.20 2.93
C GLY A 170 4.92 10.02 2.03
N SER A 171 4.45 11.16 1.52
CA SER A 171 5.28 12.08 0.72
C SER A 171 6.41 12.70 1.53
N PHE A 172 6.15 13.06 2.79
CA PHE A 172 7.16 13.59 3.69
C PHE A 172 8.25 12.55 4.00
N LEU A 173 7.86 11.30 4.26
CA LEU A 173 8.80 10.19 4.47
C LEU A 173 9.62 9.88 3.21
N GLY A 174 8.98 9.89 2.03
CA GLY A 174 9.68 9.70 0.77
C GLY A 174 10.71 10.80 0.51
N LEU A 175 10.33 12.05 0.78
CA LEU A 175 11.23 13.21 0.65
C LEU A 175 12.37 13.15 1.67
N SER A 176 12.10 12.77 2.92
CA SER A 176 13.15 12.67 3.95
C SER A 176 14.16 11.57 3.61
N VAL A 177 13.71 10.42 3.10
CA VAL A 177 14.59 9.34 2.61
C VAL A 177 15.41 9.81 1.41
N TYR A 178 14.78 10.49 0.45
CA TYR A 178 15.48 11.07 -0.70
C TYR A 178 16.58 12.04 -0.27
N CYS A 179 16.25 13.00 0.61
CA CYS A 179 17.20 13.96 1.15
C CYS A 179 18.33 13.29 1.94
N ALA A 180 18.01 12.30 2.80
CA ALA A 180 19.00 11.59 3.59
C ALA A 180 20.02 10.88 2.69
N VAL A 181 19.56 10.17 1.67
CA VAL A 181 20.48 9.48 0.75
C VAL A 181 21.26 10.47 -0.11
N LEU A 182 20.65 11.56 -0.56
CA LEU A 182 21.35 12.62 -1.29
C LEU A 182 22.49 13.21 -0.46
N ILE A 183 22.28 13.44 0.84
CA ILE A 183 23.33 13.95 1.74
C ILE A 183 24.43 12.91 1.97
N THR A 184 24.07 11.63 2.17
CA THR A 184 25.05 10.57 2.49
C THR A 184 25.88 10.16 1.28
N THR A 185 25.25 10.01 0.11
CA THR A 185 25.91 9.47 -1.09
C THR A 185 26.36 10.56 -2.07
N LYS A 186 25.82 11.78 -1.95
CA LYS A 186 25.99 12.89 -2.93
C LYS A 186 25.56 12.55 -4.36
N ASP A 187 24.91 11.41 -4.55
CA ASP A 187 24.46 10.93 -5.84
C ASP A 187 22.96 11.14 -6.02
N HIS A 188 22.56 11.45 -7.26
CA HIS A 188 21.15 11.52 -7.62
C HIS A 188 20.58 10.12 -7.82
N ILE A 189 19.80 9.64 -6.85
CA ILE A 189 19.03 8.40 -7.03
C ILE A 189 17.94 8.64 -8.07
N LYS A 190 17.81 7.73 -9.02
CA LYS A 190 16.81 7.81 -10.09
C LYS A 190 15.40 7.40 -9.65
N LYS A 191 15.26 6.64 -8.57
CA LYS A 191 13.99 6.08 -8.09
C LYS A 191 13.96 5.94 -6.57
N VAL A 192 12.83 6.29 -5.96
CA VAL A 192 12.55 6.11 -4.53
C VAL A 192 11.38 5.13 -4.41
N ALA A 193 11.46 4.20 -3.46
CA ALA A 193 10.42 3.21 -3.15
C ALA A 193 9.23 3.88 -2.43
N PHE A 194 8.33 4.49 -3.19
CA PHE A 194 7.23 5.29 -2.65
C PHE A 194 6.15 4.43 -1.98
N GLY A 195 5.86 3.24 -2.52
CA GLY A 195 4.93 2.29 -1.93
C GLY A 195 5.32 1.89 -0.51
N SER A 196 6.61 1.76 -0.23
CA SER A 196 7.14 1.48 1.12
C SER A 196 6.82 2.61 2.10
N CYS A 197 6.96 3.87 1.66
CA CYS A 197 6.65 5.05 2.46
C CYS A 197 5.14 5.19 2.71
N LEU A 198 4.30 4.85 1.71
CA LEU A 198 2.85 4.78 1.85
C LEU A 198 2.42 3.68 2.84
N SER A 199 3.03 2.50 2.79
CA SER A 199 2.77 1.43 3.76
C SER A 199 3.10 1.89 5.18
N PHE A 200 4.27 2.53 5.39
CA PHE A 200 4.67 2.98 6.71
C PHE A 200 3.78 4.10 7.26
N SER A 201 3.46 5.11 6.44
CA SER A 201 2.53 6.18 6.84
C SER A 201 1.14 5.65 7.20
N THR A 202 0.64 4.65 6.47
CA THR A 202 -0.63 3.97 6.80
C THR A 202 -0.61 3.34 8.19
N LEU A 203 0.47 2.59 8.51
CA LEU A 203 0.63 1.98 9.82
C LEU A 203 0.71 3.02 10.95
N MET A 204 1.41 4.12 10.70
CA MET A 204 1.54 5.21 11.66
C MET A 204 0.19 5.89 11.93
N VAL A 205 -0.54 6.29 10.88
CA VAL A 205 -1.85 6.96 11.01
C VAL A 205 -2.87 6.07 11.71
N LEU A 206 -2.92 4.78 11.34
CA LEU A 206 -3.81 3.83 12.01
C LEU A 206 -3.40 3.66 13.48
N GLY A 207 -2.11 3.55 13.79
CA GLY A 207 -1.62 3.42 15.16
C GLY A 207 -2.04 4.57 16.05
N PHE A 208 -1.89 5.81 15.58
CA PHE A 208 -2.35 6.99 16.31
C PHE A 208 -3.86 6.98 16.54
N ASN A 209 -4.65 6.64 15.53
CA ASN A 209 -6.10 6.65 15.64
C ASN A 209 -6.61 5.68 16.73
N PHE A 210 -6.05 4.46 16.79
CA PHE A 210 -6.45 3.47 17.80
C PHE A 210 -5.89 3.77 19.19
N SER A 211 -4.66 4.29 19.28
CA SER A 211 -4.10 4.72 20.57
C SER A 211 -4.92 5.86 21.18
N SER A 212 -5.42 6.80 20.37
CA SER A 212 -6.31 7.86 20.85
C SER A 212 -7.64 7.33 21.36
N CYS A 213 -8.28 6.38 20.67
CA CYS A 213 -9.54 5.79 21.13
C CYS A 213 -9.44 5.09 22.49
N ASN A 214 -8.30 4.45 22.79
CA ASN A 214 -8.10 3.77 24.08
C ASN A 214 -7.66 4.70 25.22
N PHE A 215 -7.26 5.94 24.94
CA PHE A 215 -6.92 6.91 25.98
C PHE A 215 -8.16 7.64 26.53
N PHE A 216 -9.28 7.63 25.79
CA PHE A 216 -10.52 8.30 26.16
C PHE A 216 -11.60 7.37 26.76
N ASN A 217 -11.27 6.08 26.98
CA ASN A 217 -12.08 5.11 27.73
C ASN A 217 -11.36 4.69 29.00
#